data_AF-A0A2S6QR86-F1
#
_entry.id   AF-A0A2S6QR86-F1
#
_cell.length_a   1.000
_cell.length_b   1.000
_cell.length_c   1.000
_cell.angle_alpha   90.00
_cell.angle_beta   90.00
_cell.angle_gamma   90.00
#
_symmetry.space_group_name_H-M   'P 1'
#
loop_
_entity.id
_entity.type
_entity.pdbx_description
1 polymer ?
#
loop_
_entity_poly.entity_id
_entity_poly.type
_entity_poly.pdbx_seq_one_letter_code
_entity_poly.pdbx_strand_id
1 'polypeptide(L)'
;MKILFISLILNYFFINMSYADNPIKVKTVYPPKCTLLEEKNGLLCPRIIEVEVEIKGDLNKHLVRCTLFSEEEEILAFGESFLEKPGGKIYLTLRTRTRIHGLTLIAGAKCSSDPY
;
A
#
# COMPACT_ATOMS: atom_id res chain seq x y z
N MET A 1 17.76 -47.45 -6.31
CA MET A 1 17.60 -46.61 -5.10
C MET A 1 18.19 -45.19 -5.22
N LYS A 2 19.43 -45.00 -5.71
CA LYS A 2 20.05 -43.64 -5.81
C LYS A 2 19.27 -42.64 -6.69
N ILE A 3 18.71 -43.08 -7.83
CA ILE A 3 17.95 -42.22 -8.75
C ILE A 3 16.64 -41.71 -8.12
N LEU A 4 15.97 -42.56 -7.32
CA LEU A 4 14.75 -42.20 -6.58
C LEU A 4 15.02 -41.11 -5.54
N PHE A 5 16.16 -41.20 -4.83
CA PHE A 5 16.57 -40.17 -3.87
C PHE A 5 16.87 -38.82 -4.55
N ILE A 6 17.53 -38.84 -5.72
CA ILE A 6 17.82 -37.61 -6.49
C ILE A 6 16.52 -36.95 -6.99
N SER A 7 15.56 -37.74 -7.46
CA SER A 7 14.23 -37.27 -7.87
C SER A 7 13.43 -36.64 -6.72
N LEU A 8 13.55 -37.19 -5.51
CA LEU A 8 12.92 -36.67 -4.30
C LEU A 8 13.54 -35.34 -3.86
N ILE A 9 14.87 -35.23 -3.91
CA ILE A 9 15.59 -34.00 -3.55
C ILE A 9 15.27 -32.88 -4.56
N LEU A 10 15.25 -33.19 -5.86
CA LEU A 10 14.87 -32.21 -6.90
C LEU A 10 13.43 -31.71 -6.71
N ASN A 11 12.46 -32.60 -6.46
CA ASN A 11 11.08 -32.18 -6.16
C ASN A 11 11.00 -31.29 -4.92
N TYR A 12 11.76 -31.62 -3.87
CA TYR A 12 11.80 -30.80 -2.66
C TYR A 12 12.34 -29.39 -2.94
N PHE A 13 13.33 -29.24 -3.83
CA PHE A 13 13.82 -27.93 -4.25
C PHE A 13 12.80 -27.14 -5.08
N PHE A 14 12.06 -27.77 -6.00
CA PHE A 14 11.05 -27.08 -6.82
C PHE A 14 9.85 -26.58 -6.01
N ILE A 15 9.41 -27.31 -4.98
CA ILE A 15 8.25 -26.91 -4.17
C ILE A 15 8.56 -25.64 -3.34
N ASN A 16 9.82 -25.43 -2.96
CA ASN A 16 10.24 -24.30 -2.13
C ASN A 16 10.51 -23.01 -2.90
N MET A 17 10.39 -23.00 -4.23
CA MET A 17 10.72 -21.82 -5.06
C MET A 17 9.54 -20.85 -5.26
N SER A 18 8.35 -21.17 -4.77
CA SER A 18 7.17 -20.30 -4.88
C SER A 18 7.12 -19.25 -3.75
N TYR A 19 8.17 -18.45 -3.61
CA TYR A 19 8.06 -17.18 -2.88
C TYR A 19 7.42 -16.17 -3.84
N ALA A 20 6.11 -15.96 -3.69
CA ALA A 20 5.43 -14.89 -4.39
C ALA A 20 5.92 -13.56 -3.83
N ASP A 21 6.85 -12.91 -4.52
CA ASP A 21 7.15 -11.50 -4.28
C ASP A 21 5.82 -10.73 -4.35
N ASN A 22 5.51 -9.96 -3.30
CA ASN A 22 4.33 -9.10 -3.32
C ASN A 22 4.46 -8.17 -4.53
N PRO A 23 3.51 -8.23 -5.49
CA PRO A 23 3.67 -7.52 -6.76
C PRO A 23 3.47 -6.00 -6.60
N ILE A 24 3.35 -5.49 -5.38
CA ILE A 24 3.12 -4.08 -5.11
C ILE A 24 4.16 -3.54 -4.14
N LYS A 25 4.72 -2.39 -4.51
CA LYS A 25 5.63 -1.62 -3.69
C LYS A 25 5.08 -0.21 -3.49
N VAL A 26 4.98 0.24 -2.24
CA VAL A 26 4.70 1.64 -1.94
C VAL A 26 5.92 2.48 -2.28
N LYS A 27 5.75 3.53 -3.09
CA LYS A 27 6.81 4.49 -3.42
C LYS A 27 6.81 5.67 -2.47
N THR A 28 5.67 6.32 -2.30
CA THR A 28 5.57 7.57 -1.53
C THR A 28 4.17 7.74 -0.95
N VAL A 29 4.09 8.27 0.27
CA VAL A 29 2.85 8.69 0.92
C VAL A 29 2.85 10.21 0.97
N TYR A 30 1.86 10.84 0.36
CA TYR A 30 1.68 12.29 0.34
C TYR A 30 0.67 12.72 1.40
N PRO A 31 1.03 13.64 2.31
CA PRO A 31 0.10 14.15 3.30
C PRO A 31 -1.02 14.98 2.64
N PRO A 32 -2.13 15.20 3.35
CA PRO A 32 -3.23 16.01 2.83
C PRO A 32 -2.78 17.45 2.56
N LYS A 33 -3.13 17.98 1.38
CA LYS A 33 -2.80 19.37 1.00
C LYS A 33 -3.81 20.32 1.66
N CYS A 34 -3.38 21.07 2.67
CA CYS A 34 -4.20 22.09 3.30
C CYS A 34 -4.18 23.40 2.50
N THR A 35 -5.34 24.05 2.37
CA THR A 35 -5.48 25.38 1.75
C THR A 35 -5.85 26.41 2.82
N LEU A 36 -5.27 27.61 2.75
CA LEU A 36 -5.63 28.73 3.61
C LEU A 36 -6.91 29.39 3.10
N LEU A 37 -7.92 29.52 3.95
CA LEU A 37 -9.13 30.28 3.68
C LEU A 37 -8.97 31.69 4.26
N GLU A 38 -8.64 32.66 3.39
CA GLU A 38 -8.37 34.05 3.77
C GLU A 38 -9.54 34.69 4.53
N GLU A 39 -10.78 34.43 4.09
CA GLU A 39 -12.00 34.99 4.70
C GLU A 39 -12.24 34.53 6.15
N LYS A 40 -11.73 33.37 6.53
CA LYS A 40 -11.98 32.75 7.85
C LYS A 40 -10.71 32.64 8.71
N ASN A 41 -9.58 33.12 8.21
CA ASN A 41 -8.25 32.94 8.81
C ASN A 41 -8.04 31.49 9.33
N GLY A 42 -8.44 30.51 8.52
CA GLY A 42 -8.48 29.10 8.89
C GLY A 42 -7.95 28.20 7.79
N LEU A 43 -7.48 27.02 8.15
CA LEU A 43 -6.99 26.01 7.20
C LEU A 43 -8.10 25.02 6.84
N LEU A 44 -8.32 24.84 5.54
CA LEU A 44 -9.13 23.75 5.00
C LEU A 44 -8.20 22.59 4.61
N CYS A 45 -8.15 21.56 5.44
CA CYS A 45 -7.41 20.34 5.17
C CYS A 45 -8.37 19.24 4.70
N PRO A 46 -8.27 18.76 3.45
CA PRO A 46 -9.05 17.60 3.01
C PRO A 46 -8.64 16.36 3.80
N ARG A 47 -9.53 15.38 3.90
CA ARG A 47 -9.29 14.12 4.61
C ARG A 47 -8.76 13.02 3.70
N ILE A 48 -7.97 13.40 2.72
CA ILE A 48 -7.49 12.52 1.66
C ILE A 48 -5.97 12.52 1.71
N ILE A 49 -5.41 11.31 1.79
CA ILE A 49 -3.98 11.03 1.69
C ILE A 49 -3.75 10.36 0.34
N GLU A 50 -2.71 10.74 -0.38
CA GLU A 50 -2.36 10.08 -1.65
C GLU A 50 -1.22 9.09 -1.39
N VAL A 51 -1.35 7.86 -1.86
CA VAL A 51 -0.28 6.84 -1.82
C VAL A 51 0.07 6.46 -3.24
N GLU A 52 1.33 6.68 -3.63
CA GLU A 52 1.87 6.22 -4.90
C GLU A 52 2.42 4.80 -4.75
N VAL A 53 1.99 3.92 -5.65
CA VAL A 53 2.40 2.51 -5.68
C VAL A 53 2.98 2.14 -7.04
N GLU A 54 3.92 1.20 -7.02
CA GLU A 54 4.47 0.51 -8.18
C GLU A 54 3.92 -0.91 -8.23
N ILE A 55 3.55 -1.38 -9.43
CA ILE A 55 3.11 -2.76 -9.65
C ILE A 55 4.20 -3.52 -10.41
N LYS A 56 4.81 -4.51 -9.75
CA LYS A 56 5.77 -5.47 -10.28
C LYS A 56 5.13 -6.86 -10.30
N GLY A 57 4.32 -7.14 -11.32
CA GLY A 57 3.76 -8.46 -11.57
C GLY A 57 3.62 -8.70 -13.08
N ASP A 58 3.07 -9.82 -13.51
CA ASP A 58 2.87 -10.11 -14.95
C ASP A 58 1.54 -9.58 -15.49
N LEU A 59 0.51 -9.50 -14.65
CA LEU A 59 -0.82 -9.02 -15.03
C LEU A 59 -0.89 -7.50 -15.09
N ASN A 60 -1.63 -6.97 -16.06
CA ASN A 60 -1.67 -5.53 -16.34
C ASN A 60 -2.54 -4.73 -15.37
N LYS A 61 -3.61 -5.32 -14.83
CA LYS A 61 -4.58 -4.65 -13.98
C LYS A 61 -4.66 -5.33 -12.62
N HIS A 62 -4.71 -4.54 -11.57
CA HIS A 62 -4.77 -5.00 -10.19
C HIS A 62 -5.76 -4.18 -9.39
N LEU A 63 -6.52 -4.85 -8.52
CA LEU A 63 -7.22 -4.18 -7.44
C LEU A 63 -6.23 -3.98 -6.29
N VAL A 64 -5.86 -2.72 -6.04
CA VAL A 64 -4.91 -2.38 -4.99
C VAL A 64 -5.66 -1.83 -3.79
N ARG A 65 -5.41 -2.43 -2.63
CA ARG A 65 -5.93 -1.97 -1.34
C ARG A 65 -4.78 -1.49 -0.49
N CYS A 66 -4.90 -0.30 0.08
CA CYS A 66 -3.89 0.27 0.95
C CYS A 66 -4.49 0.71 2.27
N THR A 67 -3.75 0.44 3.34
CA THR A 67 -4.06 0.88 4.69
C THR A 67 -2.87 1.65 5.24
N LEU A 68 -3.16 2.80 5.84
CA LEU A 68 -2.18 3.63 6.54
C LEU A 68 -2.30 3.35 8.04
N PHE A 69 -1.17 3.08 8.68
CA PHE A 69 -1.07 2.76 10.10
C PHE A 69 -0.27 3.83 10.84
N SER A 70 -0.58 4.08 12.10
CA SER A 70 0.29 4.82 13.02
C SER A 70 1.46 3.92 13.50
N GLU A 71 2.41 4.50 14.23
CA GLU A 71 3.45 3.73 14.93
C GLU A 71 2.87 2.74 15.96
N GLU A 72 1.72 3.06 16.53
CA GLU A 72 0.98 2.20 17.47
C GLU A 72 0.11 1.15 16.75
N GLU A 73 0.34 0.95 15.45
CA GLU A 73 -0.39 0.04 14.56
C GLU A 73 -1.89 0.35 14.43
N GLU A 74 -2.34 1.56 14.80
CA GLU A 74 -3.71 1.98 14.62
C GLU A 74 -4.01 2.33 13.16
N ILE A 75 -5.17 1.91 12.66
CA ILE A 75 -5.60 2.23 11.28
C ILE A 75 -6.02 3.70 11.19
N LEU A 76 -5.20 4.50 10.49
CA LEU A 76 -5.41 5.93 10.27
C LEU A 76 -6.24 6.20 9.02
N ALA A 77 -5.97 5.49 7.92
CA ALA A 77 -6.66 5.67 6.65
C ALA A 77 -6.74 4.37 5.86
N PHE A 78 -7.74 4.27 4.99
CA PHE A 78 -7.93 3.14 4.10
C PHE A 78 -8.47 3.61 2.74
N GLY A 79 -8.17 2.87 1.70
CA GLY A 79 -8.71 3.07 0.36
C GLY A 79 -8.33 1.93 -0.58
N GLU A 80 -9.10 1.80 -1.65
CA GLU A 80 -8.86 0.83 -2.70
C GLU A 80 -9.09 1.46 -4.08
N SER A 81 -8.36 0.98 -5.07
CA SER A 81 -8.50 1.43 -6.45
C SER A 81 -8.02 0.37 -7.43
N PHE A 82 -8.64 0.33 -8.61
CA PHE A 82 -8.10 -0.42 -9.74
C PHE A 82 -6.98 0.39 -10.38
N LEU A 83 -5.80 -0.22 -10.48
CA LEU A 83 -4.64 0.39 -11.12
C LEU A 83 -4.14 -0.51 -12.25
N GLU A 84 -3.63 0.14 -13.29
CA GLU A 84 -2.93 -0.50 -14.37
C GLU A 84 -1.42 -0.29 -14.21
N LYS A 85 -0.62 -1.21 -14.78
CA LYS A 85 0.84 -1.05 -14.83
C LYS A 85 1.23 0.27 -15.52
N PRO A 86 2.32 0.92 -15.07
CA PRO A 86 3.32 0.45 -14.07
C PRO A 86 2.94 0.73 -12.61
N GLY A 87 1.74 1.27 -12.35
CA GLY A 87 1.30 1.70 -11.03
C GLY A 87 0.48 2.98 -11.10
N GLY A 88 0.31 3.65 -9.96
CA GLY A 88 -0.50 4.86 -9.89
C GLY A 88 -0.69 5.37 -8.47
N LYS A 89 -1.63 6.30 -8.31
CA LYS A 89 -1.98 6.89 -7.02
C LYS A 89 -3.28 6.30 -6.50
N ILE A 90 -3.31 6.07 -5.19
CA ILE A 90 -4.48 5.62 -4.44
C ILE A 90 -4.80 6.69 -3.42
N TYR A 91 -6.08 7.02 -3.32
CA TYR A 91 -6.58 8.04 -2.41
C TYR A 91 -7.16 7.34 -1.18
N LEU A 92 -6.52 7.53 -0.03
CA LEU A 92 -6.96 6.98 1.25
C LEU A 92 -7.76 8.02 2.01
N THR A 93 -8.85 7.60 2.64
CA THR A 93 -9.66 8.47 3.48
C THR A 93 -9.29 8.29 4.93
N LEU A 94 -8.99 9.39 5.63
CA LEU A 94 -8.71 9.39 7.07
C LEU A 94 -9.95 8.97 7.88
N ARG A 95 -9.79 8.00 8.77
CA ARG A 95 -10.86 7.43 9.60
C ARG A 95 -11.26 8.34 10.76
N THR A 96 -10.30 9.03 11.39
CA THR A 96 -10.54 9.80 12.62
C THR A 96 -10.73 11.30 12.33
N ARG A 97 -11.55 11.98 13.16
CA ARG A 97 -11.76 13.44 13.11
C ARG A 97 -10.77 14.21 13.97
N THR A 98 -10.00 13.53 14.81
CA THR A 98 -9.09 14.16 15.76
C THR A 98 -8.06 14.97 15.01
N ARG A 99 -7.84 16.21 15.46
CA ARG A 99 -6.79 17.05 14.88
C ARG A 99 -5.47 16.30 15.05
N ILE A 100 -4.81 16.00 13.94
CA ILE A 100 -3.43 15.52 13.92
C ILE A 100 -2.55 16.74 14.23
N HIS A 101 -2.69 17.29 15.45
CA HIS A 101 -1.91 18.41 15.94
C HIS A 101 -0.65 17.84 16.60
N GLY A 102 0.51 18.16 16.05
CA GLY A 102 1.81 17.80 16.65
C GLY A 102 2.26 16.35 16.43
N LEU A 103 1.44 15.49 15.83
CA LEU A 103 1.88 14.19 15.34
C LEU A 103 2.63 14.42 14.03
N THR A 104 3.96 14.43 14.09
CA THR A 104 4.75 13.96 12.95
C THR A 104 4.17 12.59 12.60
N LEU A 105 3.38 12.51 11.52
CA LEU A 105 2.79 11.25 11.06
C LEU A 105 3.94 10.36 10.58
N ILE A 106 4.55 9.63 11.50
CA ILE A 106 5.36 8.48 11.17
C ILE A 106 4.34 7.37 10.93
N ALA A 107 3.91 7.28 9.67
CA ALA A 107 2.86 6.39 9.25
C ALA A 107 3.38 5.42 8.21
N GLY A 108 3.26 4.13 8.49
CA GLY A 108 3.54 3.07 7.52
C GLY A 108 2.34 2.84 6.62
N ALA A 109 2.56 2.70 5.32
CA ALA A 109 1.52 2.26 4.39
C ALA A 109 1.77 0.79 4.02
N LYS A 110 0.75 -0.05 4.18
CA LYS A 110 0.75 -1.43 3.70
C LYS A 110 -0.25 -1.55 2.58
N CYS A 111 0.18 -2.10 1.44
CA CYS A 111 -0.69 -2.32 0.30
C CYS A 111 -0.68 -3.79 -0.10
N SER A 112 -1.83 -4.27 -0.56
CA SER A 112 -2.01 -5.60 -1.14
C SER A 112 -2.58 -5.49 -2.55
N SER A 113 -2.29 -6.49 -3.38
CA SER A 113 -2.74 -6.58 -4.77
C SER A 113 -3.57 -7.83 -4.96
N ASP A 114 -4.76 -7.69 -5.52
CA ASP A 114 -5.50 -8.81 -6.09
C ASP A 114 -5.49 -8.68 -7.63
N PRO A 115 -4.93 -9.66 -8.37
CA PRO A 115 -4.95 -9.62 -9.83
C PRO A 115 -6.39 -9.73 -10.37
N TYR A 116 -6.70 -8.99 -11.44
CA TYR A 116 -8.03 -8.96 -12.06
C TYR A 116 -7.98 -9.02 -13.58
#